data_AF-A0AAV6DBM1-F1
#
_entry.id   AF-A0AAV6DBM1-F1
#
_cell.length_a   1.000
_cell.length_b   1.000
_cell.length_c   1.000
_cell.angle_alpha   90.00
_cell.angle_beta   90.00
_cell.angle_gamma   90.00
#
_symmetry.space_group_name_H-M   'P 1'
#
loop_
_entity.id
_entity.type
_entity.pdbx_description
1 polymer ?
#
loop_
_entity_poly.entity_id
_entity_poly.type
_entity_poly.pdbx_seq_one_letter_code
_entity_poly.pdbx_strand_id
1 'polypeptide(L)' 'MYEGRSGDTLMLVKHDAVPGLMDEMQSMAIYADSRERLDGAGLSRGDRVRLTVRQEKERLVAIEILKVR' A
#
# COMPACT_ATOMS: atom_id res chain seq x y z
N MET A 1 -3.01 -6.63 -2.53
CA MET A 1 -3.59 -6.26 -3.82
C MET A 1 -3.98 -4.80 -3.77
N TYR A 2 -3.68 -4.04 -4.82
CA TYR A 2 -4.02 -2.62 -4.92
C TYR A 2 -5.51 -2.44 -5.30
N GLU A 3 -6.25 -1.68 -4.50
CA GLU A 3 -7.68 -1.42 -4.73
C GLU A 3 -7.92 -0.07 -5.39
N GLY A 4 -7.13 0.94 -5.03
CA GLY A 4 -7.31 2.30 -5.54
C GLY A 4 -6.52 3.32 -4.71
N ARG A 5 -6.75 4.60 -5.00
CA ARG A 5 -6.15 5.71 -4.27
C ARG A 5 -7.16 6.80 -3.97
N SER A 6 -6.83 7.62 -2.98
CA SER A 6 -7.55 8.84 -2.64
C SER A 6 -6.55 9.98 -2.44
N GLY A 7 -6.74 11.11 -3.12
CA GLY A 7 -5.76 12.19 -3.10
C GLY A 7 -4.40 11.78 -3.69
N ASP A 8 -3.35 12.50 -3.29
CA ASP A 8 -2.02 12.37 -3.91
C ASP A 8 -1.18 11.20 -3.38
N THR A 9 -1.39 10.78 -2.12
CA THR A 9 -0.49 9.82 -1.45
C THR A 9 -1.18 8.63 -0.81
N LEU A 10 -2.49 8.66 -0.58
CA LEU A 10 -3.18 7.56 0.09
C LEU A 10 -3.59 6.49 -0.92
N MET A 11 -3.16 5.25 -0.70
CA MET A 11 -3.60 4.06 -1.42
C MET A 11 -4.32 3.08 -0.50
N LEU A 12 -5.27 2.36 -1.08
CA LEU A 12 -6.02 1.30 -0.43
C LEU A 12 -5.50 -0.04 -0.94
N VAL A 13 -5.25 -0.96 -0.01
CA VAL A 13 -4.84 -2.33 -0.33
C VAL A 13 -5.66 -3.36 0.43
N LYS A 14 -6.00 -4.44 -0.25
CA LYS A 14 -6.33 -5.71 0.40
C LYS A 14 -5.03 -6.42 0.74
N HIS A 15 -4.85 -6.89 1.97
CA HIS A 15 -3.70 -7.72 2.32
C HIS A 15 -4.14 -9.04 2.96
N ASP A 16 -3.40 -10.09 2.64
CA ASP A 16 -3.55 -11.38 3.29
C ASP A 16 -3.09 -11.29 4.75
N ALA A 17 -3.50 -12.24 5.58
CA ALA A 17 -3.02 -12.32 6.96
C ALA A 17 -1.49 -12.43 6.98
N VAL A 18 -0.85 -11.64 7.85
CA VAL A 18 0.58 -11.68 8.14
C VAL A 18 0.74 -12.33 9.52
N PRO A 19 1.16 -13.62 9.59
CA PRO A 19 1.22 -14.35 10.85
C PRO A 19 2.03 -13.61 11.93
N GLY A 20 1.42 -13.44 13.11
CA GLY A 20 2.05 -12.76 14.24
C GLY A 20 2.11 -11.23 14.15
N LEU A 21 1.55 -10.63 13.09
CA LEU A 21 1.55 -9.18 12.88
C LEU A 21 0.15 -8.62 12.64
N MET A 22 -0.60 -9.14 11.65
CA MET A 22 -1.89 -8.58 11.22
C MET A 22 -2.81 -9.66 10.63
N ASP A 23 -4.11 -9.56 10.91
CA ASP A 23 -5.14 -10.40 10.26
C ASP A 23 -5.44 -9.93 8.83
N GLU A 24 -6.09 -10.77 8.02
CA GLU A 24 -6.52 -10.37 6.67
C GLU A 24 -7.47 -9.16 6.76
N MET A 25 -7.22 -8.15 5.91
CA MET A 25 -8.07 -6.97 5.83
C MET A 25 -8.42 -6.66 4.38
N GLN A 26 -9.72 -6.48 4.12
CA GLN A 26 -10.22 -6.18 2.77
C GLN A 26 -9.81 -4.78 2.28
N SER A 27 -9.56 -3.83 3.19
CA SER A 27 -9.16 -2.48 2.83
C SER A 27 -8.33 -1.84 3.93
N MET A 28 -7.05 -1.66 3.64
CA MET A 28 -6.06 -1.06 4.52
C MET A 28 -5.51 0.22 3.88
N ALA A 29 -5.45 1.29 4.67
CA ALA A 29 -4.90 2.58 4.27
C ALA A 29 -3.37 2.60 4.41
N ILE A 30 -2.66 2.78 3.30
CA ILE A 30 -1.21 2.97 3.26
C ILE A 30 -0.91 4.28 2.53
N TYR A 31 -0.06 5.12 3.10
CA TYR A 31 0.39 6.35 2.47
C TYR A 31 1.68 6.10 1.70
N ALA A 32 1.86 6.67 0.52
CA ALA A 32 3.18 6.87 -0.06
C ALA A 32 3.85 8.08 0.62
N ASP A 33 5.19 8.09 0.66
CA ASP A 33 5.96 9.23 1.16
C ASP A 33 5.82 10.48 0.26
N SER A 34 5.57 10.29 -1.04
CA SER A 34 5.31 11.35 -2.00
C SER A 34 4.36 10.88 -3.12
N ARG A 35 3.81 11.84 -3.86
CA ARG A 35 2.95 11.58 -5.03
C ARG A 35 3.72 10.84 -6.12
N GLU A 36 4.96 11.25 -6.38
CA GLU A 36 5.84 10.69 -7.40
C GLU A 36 6.12 9.21 -7.15
N ARG A 37 6.24 8.79 -5.88
CA ARG A 37 6.40 7.37 -5.55
C ARG A 37 5.17 6.55 -5.93
N LEU A 38 3.98 7.06 -5.63
CA LEU A 38 2.74 6.36 -5.96
C LEU A 38 2.49 6.33 -7.48
N ASP A 39 2.69 7.46 -8.16
CA ASP A 39 2.55 7.57 -9.62
C ASP A 39 3.58 6.67 -10.33
N GLY A 40 4.84 6.67 -9.87
CA GLY A 40 5.94 5.87 -10.44
C GLY A 40 5.77 4.36 -10.27
N ALA A 41 4.96 3.90 -9.31
CA ALA A 41 4.66 2.49 -9.13
C ALA A 41 3.76 1.91 -10.25
N GLY A 42 3.10 2.78 -11.04
CA GLY A 42 2.32 2.38 -12.21
C GLY A 42 1.21 1.38 -11.91
N LEU A 43 0.58 1.48 -10.74
CA LEU A 43 -0.41 0.51 -10.25
C LEU A 43 -1.77 0.67 -10.94
N SER A 44 -2.45 -0.45 -11.15
CA SER A 44 -3.82 -0.56 -11.59
C SER A 44 -4.60 -1.43 -10.61
N ARG A 45 -5.91 -1.18 -10.49
CA ARG A 45 -6.77 -1.96 -9.60
C ARG A 45 -6.63 -3.46 -9.87
N GLY A 46 -6.46 -4.25 -8.83
CA GLY A 46 -6.25 -5.70 -8.91
C GLY A 46 -4.78 -6.12 -8.96
N ASP A 47 -3.84 -5.19 -9.13
CA ASP A 47 -2.41 -5.51 -9.14
C ASP A 47 -1.98 -6.11 -7.79
N ARG A 48 -1.20 -7.19 -7.87
CA ARG A 48 -0.50 -7.69 -6.69
C ARG A 48 0.68 -6.78 -6.41
N VAL A 49 0.81 -6.34 -5.16
CA VAL A 49 1.83 -5.39 -4.74
C VAL A 49 2.56 -5.92 -3.52
N ARG A 50 3.87 -5.66 -3.46
CA ARG A 50 4.69 -5.82 -2.27
C ARG A 50 5.03 -4.42 -1.77
N LEU A 51 4.78 -4.20 -0.48
CA LEU A 51 5.00 -2.92 0.19
C LEU A 51 6.01 -3.11 1.30
N THR A 52 6.99 -2.21 1.37
CA THR A 52 7.80 -2.03 2.57
C THR A 52 7.26 -0.81 3.28
N VAL A 53 6.71 -1.01 4.48
CA VAL A 53 6.00 0.03 5.24
C VAL A 53 6.76 0.41 6.50
N ARG A 54 6.75 1.71 6.82
CA ARG A 54 7.22 2.27 8.09
C ARG A 54 6.01 2.83 8.84
N GLN A 55 5.88 2.49 10.12
CA GLN A 55 4.90 3.13 11.00
C GLN A 55 5.40 4.53 11.36
N GLU A 56 4.59 5.55 11.09
CA GLU A 56 4.80 6.94 11.48
C GLU A 56 3.59 7.45 12.25
N LYS A 57 3.72 7.56 13.58
CA LYS A 57 2.60 7.87 14.48
C LYS A 57 1.42 6.92 14.21
N GLU A 58 0.33 7.42 13.65
CA GLU A 58 -0.90 6.68 13.36
C GLU A 58 -1.01 6.23 11.89
N ARG A 59 0.05 6.44 11.08
CA ARG A 59 0.05 6.13 9.64
C ARG A 59 1.05 5.06 9.30
N LEU A 60 0.73 4.27 8.29
CA LEU A 60 1.67 3.39 7.62
C LEU A 60 2.12 4.05 6.32
N VAL A 61 3.41 4.28 6.19
CA VAL A 61 4.03 4.94 5.04
C VAL A 61 4.84 3.92 4.25
N ALA A 62 4.44 3.66 3.01
CA ALA A 62 5.18 2.85 2.05
C ALA A 62 6.44 3.61 1.61
N ILE A 63 7.58 3.10 2.05
CA ILE A 63 8.91 3.56 1.62
C ILE A 63 9.39 2.80 0.38
N GLU A 64 8.69 1.73 0.00
CA GLU A 64 8.90 0.98 -1.23
C GLU A 64 7.57 0.40 -1.72
N ILE A 65 7.32 0.50 -3.03
CA ILE A 65 6.13 -0.03 -3.70
C ILE A 65 6.59 -0.81 -4.93
N LEU A 66 6.39 -2.12 -4.92
CA LEU A 66 6.75 -3.00 -6.04
C LEU A 66 5.51 -3.70 -6.57
N LYS A 67 5.26 -3.58 -7.87
CA LYS A 67 4.29 -4.43 -8.55
C LYS A 67 4.87 -5.84 -8.70
N VAL A 68 4.12 -6.83 -8.24
CA VAL A 68 4.48 -8.25 -8.38
C VAL A 68 3.83 -8.77 -9.66
N ARG A 69 4.65 -9.35 -10.54
CA ARG A 69 4.17 -10.03 -11.76
C ARG A 69 3.59 -11.40 -11.44
#